data_AF-A0A3C2CQH0-F1
#
_entry.id   AF-A0A3C2CQH0-F1
#
_cell.length_a   1.000
_cell.length_b   1.000
_cell.length_c   1.000
_cell.angle_alpha   90.00
_cell.angle_beta   90.00
_cell.angle_gamma   90.00
#
_symmetry.space_group_name_H-M   'P 1'
#
loop_
_entity.id
_entity.type
_entity.pdbx_description
1 polymer ?
#
loop_
_entity_poly.entity_id
_entity_poly.type
_entity_poly.pdbx_seq_one_letter_code
_entity_poly.pdbx_strand_id
1 'polypeptide(L)'
;MTKTNSFLKNSFITLVRQFTSIVIGTFLIIIIARMLGPELQGEYALITNFPAILMMFVNLGFNISTVYYVSRQEIEPGESFFNNLIIGVILSLIGVIAGFITIYFFGDVLFKDVDDHSYVYFILIALPFMLLNTFFQTIFQGIQDFKVF
;
A
#
# COMPACT_ATOMS: atom_id res chain seq x y z
N MET A 1 -27.28 -17.88 17.36
CA MET A 1 -27.12 -18.05 15.90
C MET A 1 -25.67 -18.43 15.63
N THR A 2 -25.45 -19.55 14.93
CA THR A 2 -24.20 -20.30 14.84
C THR A 2 -23.09 -19.55 14.10
N LYS A 3 -21.93 -19.35 14.75
CA LYS A 3 -20.73 -18.66 14.24
C LYS A 3 -20.27 -19.13 12.84
N THR A 4 -20.60 -20.36 12.45
CA THR A 4 -20.20 -20.97 11.18
C THR A 4 -20.76 -20.26 9.95
N ASN A 5 -22.01 -19.74 10.02
CA ASN A 5 -22.63 -19.06 8.88
C ASN A 5 -22.06 -17.65 8.65
N SER A 6 -21.59 -16.95 9.69
CA SER A 6 -20.96 -15.64 9.50
C SER A 6 -19.55 -15.76 8.95
N PHE A 7 -18.80 -16.78 9.36
CA PHE A 7 -17.46 -17.04 8.83
C PHE A 7 -17.50 -17.34 7.33
N LEU A 8 -18.31 -18.33 6.90
CA LEU A 8 -18.44 -18.68 5.48
C LEU A 8 -18.89 -17.48 4.63
N LYS A 9 -19.87 -16.71 5.13
CA LYS A 9 -20.35 -15.50 4.46
C LYS A 9 -19.25 -14.44 4.33
N ASN A 10 -18.53 -14.15 5.41
CA ASN A 10 -17.46 -13.14 5.40
C ASN A 10 -16.31 -13.56 4.48
N SER A 11 -15.85 -14.82 4.57
CA SER A 11 -14.83 -15.35 3.67
C SER A 11 -15.27 -15.29 2.21
N PHE A 12 -16.51 -15.63 1.89
CA PHE A 12 -17.04 -15.54 0.54
C PHE A 12 -17.09 -14.08 0.03
N ILE A 13 -17.51 -13.14 0.87
CA ILE A 13 -17.50 -11.70 0.53
C ILE A 13 -16.08 -11.22 0.24
N THR A 14 -15.11 -11.58 1.08
CA THR A 14 -13.69 -11.25 0.87
C THR A 14 -13.19 -11.83 -0.45
N LEU A 15 -13.51 -13.09 -0.75
CA LEU A 15 -13.10 -13.73 -2.01
C LEU A 15 -13.69 -13.01 -3.23
N VAL A 16 -14.99 -12.70 -3.23
CA VAL A 16 -15.64 -11.97 -4.33
C VAL A 16 -15.02 -10.59 -4.52
N ARG A 17 -14.71 -9.89 -3.43
CA ARG A 17 -13.98 -8.61 -3.49
C ARG A 17 -12.61 -8.75 -4.11
N GLN A 18 -11.80 -9.71 -3.63
CA GLN A 18 -10.45 -9.93 -4.14
C GLN A 18 -10.48 -10.26 -5.63
N PHE A 19 -11.41 -11.11 -6.05
CA PHE A 19 -11.62 -11.43 -7.46
C PHE A 19 -12.01 -10.21 -8.28
N THR A 20 -12.93 -9.38 -7.77
CA THR A 20 -13.33 -8.13 -8.43
C THR A 20 -12.16 -7.16 -8.58
N SER A 21 -11.34 -6.98 -7.53
CA SER A 21 -10.13 -6.16 -7.58
C SER A 21 -9.11 -6.67 -8.59
N ILE A 22 -8.93 -8.00 -8.68
CA ILE A 22 -8.05 -8.62 -9.68
C ILE A 22 -8.56 -8.33 -11.09
N VAL A 23 -9.86 -8.50 -11.34
CA VAL A 23 -10.47 -8.24 -12.65
C VAL A 23 -10.29 -6.76 -13.04
N ILE A 24 -10.63 -5.82 -12.15
CA ILE A 24 -10.47 -4.38 -12.39
C ILE A 24 -8.99 -4.04 -12.62
N GLY A 25 -8.09 -4.52 -11.76
CA GLY A 25 -6.65 -4.29 -11.90
C GLY A 25 -6.10 -4.82 -13.22
N THR A 26 -6.56 -5.99 -13.65
CA THR A 26 -6.16 -6.58 -14.95
C THR A 26 -6.64 -5.73 -16.11
N PHE A 27 -7.90 -5.26 -16.09
CA PHE A 27 -8.40 -4.35 -17.11
C PHE A 27 -7.61 -3.04 -17.17
N LEU A 28 -7.29 -2.45 -16.01
CA LEU A 28 -6.47 -1.25 -15.94
C LEU A 28 -5.07 -1.47 -16.53
N ILE A 29 -4.40 -2.56 -16.17
CA ILE A 29 -3.09 -2.91 -16.72
C ILE A 29 -3.15 -3.06 -18.25
N ILE A 30 -4.20 -3.70 -18.78
CA ILE A 30 -4.39 -3.86 -20.24
C ILE A 30 -4.58 -2.49 -20.92
N ILE A 31 -5.40 -1.62 -20.34
CA ILE A 31 -5.65 -0.28 -20.88
C ILE A 31 -4.35 0.52 -20.88
N ILE A 32 -3.64 0.55 -19.76
CA ILE A 32 -2.37 1.26 -19.60
C ILE A 32 -1.34 0.76 -20.61
N ALA A 33 -1.16 -0.57 -20.73
CA ALA A 33 -0.22 -1.16 -21.67
C ALA A 33 -0.55 -0.84 -23.14
N ARG A 34 -1.84 -0.73 -23.49
CA ARG A 34 -2.26 -0.33 -24.84
C ARG A 34 -2.11 1.18 -25.10
N MET A 35 -2.24 2.01 -24.08
CA MET A 35 -2.09 3.47 -24.20
C MET A 35 -0.63 3.89 -24.23
N LEU A 36 0.21 3.26 -23.41
CA LEU A 36 1.65 3.56 -23.29
C LEU A 36 2.48 2.91 -24.39
N GLY A 37 2.02 1.78 -24.94
CA GLY A 37 2.82 0.95 -25.83
C GLY A 37 3.93 0.17 -25.09
N PRO A 38 4.67 -0.70 -25.79
CA PRO A 38 5.67 -1.57 -25.17
C PRO A 38 6.89 -0.83 -24.61
N GLU A 39 7.19 0.37 -25.13
CA GLU A 39 8.35 1.18 -24.76
C GLU A 39 8.15 1.81 -23.36
N LEU A 40 7.09 2.59 -23.17
CA LEU A 40 6.83 3.31 -21.92
C LEU A 40 6.27 2.42 -20.79
N GLN A 41 5.84 1.19 -21.11
CA GLN A 41 5.33 0.24 -20.10
C GLN A 41 6.43 -0.19 -19.12
N GLY A 42 7.67 -0.32 -19.58
CA GLY A 42 8.82 -0.65 -18.73
C GLY A 42 9.11 0.44 -17.72
N GLU A 43 9.15 1.69 -18.18
CA GLU A 43 9.33 2.88 -17.34
C GLU A 43 8.24 2.99 -16.28
N TYR A 44 6.98 2.87 -16.70
CA TYR A 44 5.84 2.91 -15.78
C TYR A 44 5.96 1.85 -14.67
N ALA A 45 6.33 0.61 -15.03
CA ALA A 45 6.51 -0.46 -14.06
C ALA A 45 7.64 -0.15 -13.07
N LEU A 46 8.77 0.38 -13.53
CA LEU A 46 9.88 0.79 -12.67
C LEU A 46 9.48 1.91 -11.70
N ILE A 47 8.87 2.98 -12.23
CA ILE A 47 8.44 4.15 -11.44
C ILE A 47 7.45 3.73 -10.36
N THR A 48 6.44 2.94 -10.71
CA THR A 48 5.38 2.53 -9.77
C THR A 48 5.82 1.49 -8.74
N ASN A 49 6.76 0.60 -9.08
CA ASN A 49 7.28 -0.38 -8.13
C ASN A 49 8.23 0.23 -7.11
N PHE A 50 8.93 1.32 -7.44
CA PHE A 50 9.86 1.97 -6.53
C PHE A 50 9.27 2.33 -5.16
N PRO A 51 8.12 3.05 -5.05
CA PRO A 51 7.49 3.31 -3.74
C PRO A 51 7.00 2.04 -3.04
N ALA A 52 6.62 0.99 -3.78
CA ALA A 52 6.24 -0.29 -3.19
C ALA A 52 7.43 -0.99 -2.52
N ILE A 53 8.61 -0.94 -3.14
CA ILE A 53 9.86 -1.44 -2.54
C ILE A 53 10.19 -0.64 -1.28
N LEU A 54 10.13 0.70 -1.34
CA LEU A 54 10.37 1.54 -0.16
C LEU A 54 9.41 1.19 0.99
N MET A 55 8.13 0.96 0.69
CA MET A 55 7.16 0.53 1.70
C MET A 55 7.56 -0.78 2.39
N MET A 56 8.11 -1.76 1.68
CA MET A 56 8.55 -3.02 2.28
C MET A 56 9.57 -2.80 3.40
N PHE A 57 10.46 -1.81 3.24
CA PHE A 57 11.45 -1.45 4.26
C PHE A 57 10.86 -0.55 5.35
N VAL A 58 10.03 0.42 4.98
CA VAL A 58 9.54 1.48 5.88
C VAL A 58 8.41 1.02 6.80
N ASN A 59 7.63 0.01 6.40
CA ASN A 59 6.50 -0.47 7.19
C ASN A 59 6.92 -1.02 8.57
N LEU A 60 8.12 -1.62 8.68
CA LEU A 60 8.75 -2.10 9.92
C LEU A 60 7.86 -3.00 10.81
N GLY A 61 6.85 -3.65 10.24
CA GLY A 61 5.92 -4.52 10.97
C GLY A 61 4.89 -3.77 11.83
N PHE A 62 4.80 -2.44 11.70
CA PHE A 62 3.83 -1.63 12.44
C PHE A 62 2.38 -2.05 12.14
N ASN A 63 2.11 -2.45 10.89
CA ASN A 63 0.83 -3.00 10.47
C ASN A 63 0.40 -4.21 11.32
N ILE A 64 1.32 -5.15 11.62
CA ILE A 64 1.05 -6.35 12.42
C ILE A 64 0.83 -5.96 13.89
N SER A 65 1.61 -5.01 14.40
CA SER A 65 1.45 -4.46 15.75
C SER A 65 0.05 -3.90 15.98
N THR A 66 -0.45 -3.08 15.06
CA THR A 66 -1.83 -2.55 15.13
C THR A 66 -2.85 -3.69 15.25
N VAL A 67 -2.80 -4.69 14.36
CA VAL A 67 -3.75 -5.82 14.39
C VAL A 67 -3.69 -6.52 15.74
N TYR A 68 -2.48 -6.81 16.24
CA TYR A 68 -2.28 -7.50 17.50
C TYR A 68 -2.90 -6.75 18.68
N TYR A 69 -2.52 -5.49 18.91
CA TYR A 69 -2.97 -4.74 20.09
C TYR A 69 -4.46 -4.39 20.03
N VAL A 70 -4.98 -4.05 18.86
CA VAL A 70 -6.41 -3.77 18.68
C VAL A 70 -7.24 -5.04 18.88
N SER A 71 -6.79 -6.19 18.36
CA SER A 71 -7.52 -7.46 18.51
C SER A 71 -7.57 -7.97 19.96
N ARG A 72 -6.58 -7.60 20.79
CA ARG A 72 -6.55 -7.90 22.24
C ARG A 72 -7.27 -6.87 23.09
N GLN A 73 -7.85 -5.82 22.48
CA GLN A 73 -8.48 -4.70 23.18
C GLN A 73 -7.51 -3.99 24.16
N GLU A 74 -6.20 -4.07 23.89
CA GLU A 74 -5.18 -3.36 24.66
C GLU A 74 -5.09 -1.89 24.20
N ILE A 75 -5.54 -1.59 22.97
CA ILE A 75 -5.66 -0.24 22.41
C ILE A 75 -7.05 -0.09 21.79
N GLU A 76 -7.74 0.99 22.13
CA GLU A 76 -9.04 1.33 21.55
C GLU A 76 -8.91 1.73 20.07
N PRO A 77 -9.85 1.38 19.17
CA PRO A 77 -9.75 1.70 17.74
C PRO A 77 -9.57 3.20 17.45
N GLY A 78 -10.19 4.07 18.24
CA GLY A 78 -10.05 5.52 18.12
C GLY A 78 -8.64 6.01 18.46
N GLU A 79 -8.03 5.47 19.51
CA GLU A 79 -6.63 5.75 19.86
C GLU A 79 -5.68 5.18 18.80
N SER A 80 -5.95 3.97 18.33
CA SER A 80 -5.19 3.33 17.25
C SER A 80 -5.22 4.15 15.96
N PHE A 81 -6.31 4.86 15.66
CA PHE A 81 -6.39 5.74 14.49
C PHE A 81 -5.36 6.88 14.58
N PHE A 82 -5.29 7.57 15.72
CA PHE A 82 -4.33 8.66 15.92
C PHE A 82 -2.89 8.15 15.93
N ASN A 83 -2.63 7.02 16.58
CA ASN A 83 -1.31 6.39 16.58
C ASN A 83 -0.87 6.02 15.15
N ASN A 84 -1.76 5.41 14.38
CA ASN A 84 -1.49 5.02 12.99
C ASN A 84 -1.31 6.24 12.08
N LEU A 85 -2.05 7.33 12.30
CA LEU A 85 -1.88 8.58 11.57
C LEU A 85 -0.49 9.19 11.85
N ILE A 86 -0.11 9.35 13.12
CA ILE A 86 1.16 9.96 13.51
C ILE A 86 2.33 9.11 13.00
N ILE A 87 2.30 7.80 13.26
CA ILE A 87 3.37 6.88 12.87
C ILE A 87 3.42 6.74 11.36
N GLY A 88 2.27 6.68 10.67
CA GLY A 88 2.18 6.69 9.22
C GLY A 88 2.80 7.92 8.59
N VAL A 89 2.53 9.11 9.12
CA VAL A 89 3.15 10.36 8.66
C VAL A 89 4.67 10.34 8.89
N ILE A 90 5.13 9.98 10.08
CA ILE A 90 6.57 9.93 10.40
C ILE A 90 7.30 8.94 9.49
N LEU A 91 6.82 7.69 9.41
CA LEU A 91 7.43 6.66 8.58
C LEU A 91 7.36 7.03 7.11
N SER A 92 6.26 7.62 6.64
CA SER A 92 6.17 8.09 5.26
C SER A 92 7.17 9.20 4.93
N LEU A 93 7.40 10.14 5.85
CA LEU A 93 8.40 11.18 5.67
C LEU A 93 9.80 10.58 5.61
N ILE A 94 10.12 9.61 6.48
CA ILE A 94 11.38 8.86 6.43
C ILE A 94 11.51 8.13 5.09
N GLY A 95 10.45 7.49 4.62
CA GLY A 95 10.42 6.77 3.34
C GLY A 95 10.61 7.70 2.13
N VAL A 96 9.99 8.88 2.15
CA VAL A 96 10.17 9.90 1.11
C VAL A 96 11.61 10.42 1.12
N ILE A 97 12.16 10.78 2.28
CA ILE A 97 13.55 11.23 2.40
C ILE A 97 14.52 10.14 1.91
N ALA A 98 14.32 8.89 2.33
CA ALA A 98 15.11 7.76 1.86
C ALA A 98 15.00 7.59 0.34
N GLY A 99 13.79 7.69 -0.22
CA GLY A 99 13.55 7.66 -1.65
C GLY A 99 14.29 8.77 -2.39
N PHE A 100 14.23 10.02 -1.91
CA PHE A 100 14.99 11.15 -2.47
C PHE A 100 16.49 10.88 -2.45
N ILE A 101 17.04 10.39 -1.34
CA ILE A 101 18.45 10.03 -1.21
C ILE A 101 18.81 8.92 -2.21
N THR A 102 17.98 7.89 -2.33
CA THR A 102 18.21 6.79 -3.29
C THR A 102 18.22 7.29 -4.73
N ILE A 103 17.26 8.12 -5.14
CA ILE A 103 17.23 8.67 -6.51
C ILE A 103 18.45 9.58 -6.73
N TYR A 104 18.81 10.42 -5.75
CA TYR A 104 19.93 11.34 -5.89
C TYR A 104 21.28 10.63 -6.08
N PHE A 105 21.53 9.54 -5.36
CA PHE A 105 22.82 8.82 -5.43
C PHE A 105 22.86 7.67 -6.43
N PHE A 106 21.72 7.02 -6.70
CA PHE A 106 21.66 5.80 -7.50
C PHE A 106 20.69 5.91 -8.69
N GLY A 107 20.07 7.08 -8.91
CA GLY A 107 19.05 7.27 -9.94
C GLY A 107 19.55 6.97 -11.35
N ASP A 108 20.74 7.45 -11.70
CA ASP A 108 21.37 7.23 -13.02
C ASP A 108 21.59 5.75 -13.35
N VAL A 109 21.65 4.88 -12.33
CA VAL A 109 21.82 3.42 -12.51
C VAL A 109 20.47 2.72 -12.45
N LEU A 110 19.63 3.06 -11.49
CA LEU A 110 18.35 2.39 -11.22
C LEU A 110 17.25 2.78 -12.21
N PHE A 111 17.29 4.00 -12.76
CA PHE A 111 16.28 4.57 -13.63
C PHE A 111 16.88 5.03 -14.96
N LYS A 112 17.99 4.43 -15.39
CA LYS A 112 18.70 4.79 -16.64
C LYS A 112 17.82 4.76 -17.90
N ASP A 113 16.81 3.88 -17.90
CA ASP A 113 15.91 3.65 -19.03
C ASP A 113 14.60 4.46 -18.86
N VAL A 114 14.55 5.38 -17.89
CA VAL A 114 13.43 6.31 -17.68
C VAL A 114 13.78 7.64 -18.34
N ASP A 115 12.99 8.04 -19.34
CA ASP A 115 13.26 9.21 -20.17
C ASP A 115 13.21 10.51 -19.34
N ASP A 116 12.26 10.60 -18.41
CA ASP A 116 12.09 11.76 -17.53
C ASP A 116 12.12 11.35 -16.04
N HIS A 117 13.25 11.63 -15.41
CA HIS A 117 13.50 11.36 -13.99
C HIS A 117 12.56 12.14 -13.05
N SER A 118 11.90 13.21 -13.51
CA SER A 118 10.95 13.96 -12.68
C SER A 118 9.77 13.10 -12.24
N TYR A 119 9.36 12.11 -13.05
CA TYR A 119 8.30 11.17 -12.68
C TYR A 119 8.69 10.28 -11.49
N VAL A 120 9.97 9.93 -11.36
CA VAL A 120 10.49 9.12 -10.24
C VAL A 120 10.47 9.92 -8.94
N TYR A 121 10.71 11.23 -8.98
CA TYR A 121 10.55 12.08 -7.80
C TYR A 121 9.07 12.31 -7.47
N PHE A 122 8.24 12.50 -8.50
CA PHE A 122 6.80 12.73 -8.32
C PHE A 122 6.11 11.54 -7.67
N ILE A 123 6.45 10.30 -8.05
CA ILE A 123 5.79 9.10 -7.51
C ILE A 123 6.02 8.91 -6.00
N LEU A 124 7.05 9.53 -5.41
CA LEU A 124 7.27 9.48 -3.96
C LEU A 124 6.10 10.07 -3.16
N ILE A 125 5.30 10.96 -3.76
CA ILE A 125 4.08 11.48 -3.12
C ILE A 125 3.05 10.38 -2.83
N ALA A 126 3.09 9.25 -3.55
CA ALA A 126 2.21 8.12 -3.30
C ALA A 126 2.49 7.44 -1.96
N LEU A 127 3.73 7.47 -1.49
CA LEU A 127 4.20 6.70 -0.34
C LEU A 127 3.45 7.03 0.98
N PRO A 128 3.21 8.30 1.34
CA PRO A 128 2.33 8.67 2.46
C PRO A 128 0.92 8.09 2.36
N PHE A 129 0.30 8.15 1.19
CA PHE A 129 -1.06 7.61 1.01
C PHE A 129 -1.08 6.09 1.11
N MET A 130 -0.08 5.41 0.53
CA MET A 130 0.01 3.95 0.59
C MET A 130 0.23 3.44 2.02
N LEU A 131 1.10 4.08 2.80
CA LEU A 131 1.34 3.71 4.21
C LEU A 131 0.11 3.97 5.08
N LEU A 132 -0.49 5.16 4.98
CA LEU A 132 -1.69 5.49 5.76
C LEU A 132 -2.86 4.56 5.41
N ASN A 133 -3.05 4.27 4.12
CA ASN A 133 -4.08 3.33 3.68
C ASN A 133 -3.85 1.93 4.30
N THR A 134 -2.60 1.44 4.27
CA THR A 134 -2.22 0.16 4.89
C THR A 134 -2.47 0.15 6.40
N PHE A 135 -2.07 1.20 7.11
CA PHE A 135 -2.23 1.28 8.56
C PHE A 135 -3.68 1.49 8.99
N PHE A 136 -4.52 2.18 8.23
CA PHE A 136 -5.93 2.28 8.59
C PHE A 136 -6.68 0.97 8.36
N GLN A 137 -6.32 0.23 7.30
CA GLN A 137 -6.88 -1.10 7.06
C GLN A 137 -6.58 -2.08 8.22
N THR A 138 -5.41 -2.00 8.84
CA THR A 138 -5.05 -2.92 9.94
C THR A 138 -5.89 -2.73 11.20
N ILE A 139 -6.46 -1.54 11.42
CA ILE A 139 -7.41 -1.30 12.52
C ILE A 139 -8.69 -2.12 12.31
N PHE A 140 -9.25 -2.06 11.10
CA PHE A 140 -10.45 -2.85 10.73
C PHE A 140 -10.18 -4.35 10.80
N GLN A 141 -8.98 -4.78 10.41
CA GLN A 141 -8.54 -6.16 10.57
C GLN A 141 -8.47 -6.57 12.05
N GLY A 142 -7.96 -5.70 12.92
CA GLY A 142 -7.87 -5.94 14.37
C GLY A 142 -9.24 -6.13 15.03
N ILE A 143 -10.23 -5.31 14.66
CA ILE A 143 -11.62 -5.44 15.17
C ILE A 143 -12.46 -6.51 14.45
N GLN A 144 -11.86 -7.23 13.51
CA GLN A 144 -12.54 -8.24 12.67
C GLN A 144 -13.69 -7.69 11.82
N ASP A 145 -13.68 -6.39 11.49
CA ASP A 145 -14.67 -5.79 10.59
C ASP A 145 -14.20 -5.83 9.14
N PHE A 146 -14.24 -7.04 8.57
CA PHE A 146 -13.85 -7.28 7.19
C PHE A 146 -14.82 -6.69 6.15
N LYS A 147 -15.95 -6.11 6.58
CA LYS A 147 -16.94 -5.52 5.65
C LYS A 147 -16.48 -4.17 5.12
N VAL A 148 -15.67 -3.44 5.89
CA VAL A 148 -15.18 -2.09 5.55
C VAL A 148 -14.08 -2.09 4.46
N PHE A 149 -13.53 -3.27 4.14
CA PHE A 149 -12.49 -3.46 3.11
C PHE A 149 -12.98 -3.25 1.67
#